data_AF-A0A7S3JXX7-F1
#
_entry.id   AF-A0A7S3JXX7-F1
#
_cell.length_a   1.000
_cell.length_b   1.000
_cell.length_c   1.000
_cell.angle_alpha   90.00
_cell.angle_beta   90.00
_cell.angle_gamma   90.00
#
_symmetry.space_group_name_H-M   'P 1'
#
loop_
_entity.id
_entity.type
_entity.pdbx_description
1 polymer ?
#
loop_
_entity_poly.entity_id
_entity_poly.type
_entity_poly.pdbx_seq_one_letter_code
_entity_poly.pdbx_strand_id
1 'polypeptide(L)'
;KNNKMEEEWKQVSTPNRARSLSSTLNEEEESNEKLTKQQLRNKRRSEKRKSKQTTQQQNKHNMVLNESTDDETYSEKSSDEERERYNEHFRRLRRLTKTLKQIETAREKNKDRTTSIEPELSAKLARQPQIEHEIQITRAALRIVEDAREARHVSRRAVSALIAKARQAEAQLLLSVKFDEKFACPICTEVIEAAVFVPRACDHAFCRSCLEDHVAKALKQLDCLCPLCRKPLCDPSSGRIEAKPAPARWRIKHASGRCHCGLDLPLYRLRDHLRSCGPKASLFPPRRKFGHEFRQPIFAAPSLGSPGSGSSRNNRGSLNSTPFRQRQEQQRRQDNYFERQEQLQLQAAILASMAESPSSILCDVDASYNCYS
;
A
#
# COMPACT_ATOMS: atom_id res chain seq x y z
N LYS A 1 40.15 -65.97 -19.05
CA LYS A 1 41.53 -65.78 -18.56
C LYS A 1 41.61 -64.47 -17.76
N ASN A 2 41.03 -64.43 -16.55
CA ASN A 2 41.20 -63.37 -15.55
C ASN A 2 40.74 -63.94 -14.20
N ASN A 3 41.45 -64.98 -13.74
CA ASN A 3 41.16 -65.70 -12.49
C ASN A 3 42.48 -66.01 -11.76
N LYS A 4 43.27 -64.98 -11.47
CA LYS A 4 44.57 -65.13 -10.77
C LYS A 4 45.05 -63.82 -10.15
N MET A 5 44.26 -63.19 -9.27
CA MET A 5 44.71 -62.08 -8.40
C MET A 5 43.93 -61.97 -7.07
N GLU A 6 43.20 -62.99 -6.64
CA GLU A 6 42.38 -62.94 -5.40
C GLU A 6 43.00 -63.68 -4.18
N GLU A 7 44.28 -64.07 -4.22
CA GLU A 7 44.81 -65.02 -3.24
C GLU A 7 46.06 -64.59 -2.44
N GLU A 8 46.33 -63.28 -2.29
CA GLU A 8 47.53 -62.82 -1.53
C GLU A 8 47.30 -61.67 -0.54
N TRP A 9 46.09 -61.48 0.00
CA TRP A 9 45.83 -60.46 1.05
C TRP A 9 45.27 -61.02 2.37
N LYS A 10 45.49 -62.32 2.64
CA LYS A 10 45.21 -62.92 3.96
C LYS A 10 46.51 -63.29 4.67
N GLN A 11 47.19 -62.33 5.28
CA GLN A 11 47.94 -62.57 6.51
C GLN A 11 48.34 -61.25 7.19
N VAL A 12 48.23 -61.26 8.53
CA VAL A 12 48.53 -60.18 9.50
C VAL A 12 47.34 -59.27 9.85
N SER A 13 46.39 -59.83 10.59
CA SER A 13 45.55 -59.06 11.53
C SER A 13 45.93 -59.46 12.96
N THR A 14 46.62 -58.56 13.66
CA THR A 14 46.84 -58.64 15.11
C THR A 14 45.70 -57.89 15.81
N PRO A 15 44.96 -58.51 16.75
CA PRO A 15 43.86 -57.85 17.45
C PRO A 15 44.38 -57.24 18.75
N ASN A 16 45.08 -56.10 18.72
CA ASN A 16 45.38 -55.40 19.99
C ASN A 16 45.73 -53.90 19.90
N ARG A 17 45.26 -53.18 18.86
CA ARG A 17 45.47 -51.73 18.76
C ARG A 17 44.23 -50.96 18.29
N ALA A 18 43.04 -51.38 18.75
CA ALA A 18 41.76 -50.78 18.34
C ALA A 18 40.92 -50.20 19.51
N ARG A 19 41.53 -49.91 20.66
CA ARG A 19 40.79 -49.39 21.84
C ARG A 19 41.22 -48.00 22.34
N SER A 20 42.11 -47.32 21.63
CA SER A 20 42.59 -45.99 22.03
C SER A 20 42.39 -44.89 20.97
N LEU A 21 41.74 -45.19 19.84
CA LEU A 21 41.39 -44.22 18.79
C LEU A 21 39.87 -44.04 18.60
N SER A 22 39.04 -44.82 19.32
CA SER A 22 37.58 -44.73 19.23
C SER A 22 36.96 -43.69 20.17
N SER A 23 37.69 -43.16 21.16
CA SER A 23 37.17 -42.10 22.03
C SER A 23 37.32 -40.71 21.39
N THR A 24 38.39 -40.46 20.63
CA THR A 24 38.64 -39.16 19.99
C THR A 24 37.74 -38.93 18.79
N LEU A 25 37.37 -39.98 18.05
CA LEU A 25 36.45 -39.85 16.90
C LEU A 25 35.00 -39.55 17.33
N ASN A 26 34.55 -40.06 18.48
CA ASN A 26 33.22 -39.77 19.01
C ASN A 26 33.08 -38.33 19.52
N GLU A 27 34.15 -37.75 20.10
CA GLU A 27 34.16 -36.35 20.53
C GLU A 27 34.18 -35.38 19.34
N GLU A 28 34.88 -35.74 18.25
CA GLU A 28 34.88 -34.96 17.01
C GLU A 28 33.51 -35.00 16.30
N GLU A 29 32.84 -36.14 16.24
CA GLU A 29 31.48 -36.25 15.67
C GLU A 29 30.44 -35.43 16.46
N GLU A 30 30.49 -35.48 17.80
CA GLU A 30 29.55 -34.70 18.63
C GLU A 30 29.80 -33.18 18.54
N SER A 31 31.05 -32.76 18.35
CA SER A 31 31.41 -31.36 18.12
C SER A 31 30.93 -30.85 16.76
N ASN A 32 31.05 -31.68 15.71
CA ASN A 32 30.57 -31.38 14.36
C ASN A 32 29.02 -31.34 14.29
N GLU A 33 28.33 -32.19 15.05
CA GLU A 33 26.87 -32.15 15.16
C GLU A 33 26.37 -30.90 15.91
N LYS A 34 27.09 -30.46 16.95
CA LYS A 34 26.79 -29.20 17.66
C LYS A 34 27.02 -27.98 16.77
N LEU A 35 28.10 -27.97 15.98
CA LEU A 35 28.42 -26.89 15.04
C LEU A 35 27.34 -26.76 13.94
N THR A 36 26.87 -27.89 13.40
CA THR A 36 25.80 -27.91 12.38
C THR A 36 24.44 -27.47 12.93
N LYS A 37 24.06 -27.87 14.16
CA LYS A 37 22.84 -27.38 14.84
C LYS A 37 22.88 -25.86 15.08
N GLN A 38 24.03 -25.31 15.45
CA GLN A 38 24.20 -23.86 15.63
C GLN A 38 24.13 -23.09 14.30
N GLN A 39 24.75 -23.61 13.25
CA GLN A 39 24.66 -23.04 11.90
C GLN A 39 23.21 -23.06 11.38
N LEU A 40 22.47 -24.14 11.60
CA LEU A 40 21.05 -24.23 11.22
C LEU A 40 20.17 -23.21 11.96
N ARG A 41 20.41 -23.00 13.27
CA ARG A 41 19.74 -21.97 14.06
C ARG A 41 20.05 -20.56 13.54
N ASN A 42 21.29 -20.28 13.18
CA ASN A 42 21.71 -18.99 12.63
C ASN A 42 21.10 -18.75 11.24
N LYS A 43 21.03 -19.78 10.39
CA LYS A 43 20.37 -19.73 9.09
C LYS A 43 18.87 -19.43 9.23
N ARG A 44 18.15 -20.13 10.11
CA ARG A 44 16.72 -19.84 10.39
C ARG A 44 16.51 -18.41 10.90
N ARG A 45 17.41 -17.89 11.75
CA ARG A 45 17.34 -16.50 12.22
C ARG A 45 17.58 -15.49 11.10
N SER A 46 18.50 -15.77 10.18
CA SER A 46 18.79 -14.87 9.05
C SER A 46 17.65 -14.88 8.02
N GLU A 47 17.07 -16.04 7.72
CA GLU A 47 15.89 -16.17 6.85
C GLU A 47 14.68 -15.45 7.44
N LYS A 48 14.44 -15.56 8.76
CA LYS A 48 13.36 -14.83 9.43
C LYS A 48 13.58 -13.31 9.40
N ARG A 49 14.83 -12.83 9.44
CA ARG A 49 15.16 -11.40 9.27
C ARG A 49 14.92 -10.94 7.82
N LYS A 50 15.36 -11.72 6.83
CA LYS A 50 15.12 -11.44 5.41
C LYS A 50 13.64 -11.39 5.07
N SER A 51 12.86 -12.37 5.55
CA SER A 51 11.40 -12.40 5.37
C SER A 51 10.72 -11.18 6.00
N LYS A 52 11.10 -10.78 7.21
CA LYS A 52 10.57 -9.55 7.82
C LYS A 52 10.92 -8.30 7.01
N GLN A 53 12.15 -8.23 6.49
CA GLN A 53 12.61 -7.10 5.69
C GLN A 53 11.88 -7.01 4.35
N THR A 54 11.63 -8.13 3.67
CA THR A 54 10.86 -8.14 2.42
C THR A 54 9.40 -7.76 2.66
N THR A 55 8.75 -8.27 3.72
CA THR A 55 7.37 -7.86 4.07
C THR A 55 7.31 -6.37 4.44
N GLN A 56 8.32 -5.85 5.15
CA GLN A 56 8.39 -4.43 5.49
C GLN A 56 8.61 -3.55 4.26
N GLN A 57 9.45 -3.97 3.31
CA GLN A 57 9.65 -3.28 2.03
C GLN A 57 8.40 -3.31 1.14
N GLN A 58 7.70 -4.45 1.08
CA GLN A 58 6.44 -4.57 0.36
C GLN A 58 5.34 -3.70 0.97
N ASN A 59 5.19 -3.69 2.30
CA ASN A 59 4.25 -2.83 2.99
C ASN A 59 4.56 -1.34 2.78
N LYS A 60 5.84 -0.96 2.81
CA LYS A 60 6.26 0.41 2.54
C LYS A 60 5.96 0.83 1.09
N HIS A 61 6.18 -0.06 0.13
CA HIS A 61 5.84 0.20 -1.27
C HIS A 61 4.32 0.34 -1.48
N ASN A 62 3.51 -0.45 -0.78
CA ASN A 62 2.05 -0.36 -0.85
C ASN A 62 1.50 0.91 -0.18
N MET A 63 2.14 1.42 0.89
CA MET A 63 1.78 2.71 1.49
C MET A 63 2.03 3.89 0.53
N VAL A 64 3.17 3.90 -0.16
CA VAL A 64 3.54 5.01 -1.07
C VAL A 64 2.59 5.13 -2.27
N LEU A 65 1.92 4.05 -2.67
CA LEU A 65 0.93 4.09 -3.77
C LEU A 65 -0.45 4.60 -3.35
N ASN A 66 -0.72 4.71 -2.04
CA ASN A 66 -1.96 5.27 -1.50
C ASN A 66 -1.76 6.68 -0.89
N GLU A 67 -0.57 7.26 -1.02
CA GLU A 67 -0.13 8.49 -0.34
C GLU A 67 -0.65 9.79 -0.99
N SER A 68 -1.67 9.76 -1.85
CA SER A 68 -2.17 10.96 -2.55
C SER A 68 -3.37 11.62 -1.89
N THR A 69 -3.58 11.44 -0.58
CA THR A 69 -4.56 12.23 0.18
C THR A 69 -3.91 12.64 1.50
N ASP A 70 -3.42 13.88 1.57
CA ASP A 70 -2.69 14.47 2.70
C ASP A 70 -3.52 14.52 4.03
N ASP A 71 -4.79 14.11 4.00
CA ASP A 71 -5.73 14.10 5.13
C ASP A 71 -5.48 12.96 6.15
N GLU A 72 -4.65 11.94 5.83
CA GLU A 72 -4.40 10.84 6.77
C GLU A 72 -3.41 11.21 7.90
N THR A 73 -2.54 12.20 7.69
CA THR A 73 -1.45 12.52 8.64
C THR A 73 -1.92 13.14 9.96
N TYR A 74 -3.06 13.87 9.95
CA TYR A 74 -3.65 14.38 11.19
C TYR A 74 -4.34 13.27 12.01
N SER A 75 -4.79 12.21 11.34
CA SER A 75 -5.49 11.09 11.97
C SER A 75 -4.56 10.14 12.75
N GLU A 76 -3.28 10.07 12.39
CA GLU A 76 -2.32 9.18 13.06
C GLU A 76 -1.94 9.65 14.46
N LYS A 77 -1.72 10.96 14.67
CA LYS A 77 -1.33 11.50 15.99
C LYS A 77 -2.40 11.27 17.06
N SER A 78 -3.68 11.45 16.70
CA SER A 78 -4.80 11.17 17.60
C SER A 78 -4.85 9.69 18.01
N SER A 79 -4.41 8.77 17.14
CA SER A 79 -4.44 7.34 17.44
C SER A 79 -3.36 6.91 18.44
N ASP A 80 -2.21 7.59 18.44
CA ASP A 80 -1.10 7.28 19.36
C ASP A 80 -1.41 7.76 20.78
N GLU A 81 -1.94 8.97 20.94
CA GLU A 81 -2.32 9.51 22.26
C GLU A 81 -3.35 8.62 22.97
N GLU A 82 -4.32 8.09 22.23
CA GLU A 82 -5.35 7.23 22.80
C GLU A 82 -4.85 5.84 23.13
N ARG A 83 -3.93 5.33 22.30
CA ARG A 83 -3.22 4.09 22.60
C ARG A 83 -2.42 4.25 23.88
N GLU A 84 -1.80 5.40 24.11
CA GLU A 84 -1.13 5.73 25.36
C GLU A 84 -2.11 5.79 26.54
N ARG A 85 -3.24 6.51 26.42
CA ARG A 85 -4.29 6.55 27.46
C ARG A 85 -4.80 5.15 27.81
N TYR A 86 -5.10 4.34 26.80
CA TYR A 86 -5.52 2.94 27.00
C TYR A 86 -4.45 2.15 27.76
N ASN A 87 -3.19 2.24 27.32
CA ASN A 87 -2.06 1.54 27.97
C ASN A 87 -1.86 2.00 29.41
N GLU A 88 -2.05 3.29 29.71
CA GLU A 88 -1.98 3.85 31.05
C GLU A 88 -3.06 3.26 31.96
N HIS A 89 -4.33 3.30 31.54
CA HIS A 89 -5.43 2.69 32.28
C HIS A 89 -5.23 1.18 32.49
N PHE A 90 -4.74 0.48 31.46
CA PHE A 90 -4.45 -0.95 31.57
C PHE A 90 -3.33 -1.25 32.59
N ARG A 91 -2.25 -0.46 32.58
CA ARG A 91 -1.16 -0.57 33.57
C ARG A 91 -1.67 -0.28 34.99
N ARG A 92 -2.56 0.72 35.15
CA ARG A 92 -3.17 1.05 36.44
C ARG A 92 -4.05 -0.10 36.95
N LEU A 93 -4.93 -0.63 36.10
CA LEU A 93 -5.81 -1.75 36.44
C LEU A 93 -5.01 -2.99 36.89
N ARG A 94 -3.93 -3.31 36.18
CA ARG A 94 -3.03 -4.43 36.53
C ARG A 94 -2.39 -4.24 37.91
N ARG A 95 -1.95 -3.02 38.25
CA ARG A 95 -1.37 -2.71 39.57
C ARG A 95 -2.42 -2.87 40.68
N LEU A 96 -3.59 -2.25 40.52
CA LEU A 96 -4.67 -2.33 41.50
C LEU A 96 -5.14 -3.77 41.74
N THR A 97 -5.33 -4.55 40.68
CA THR A 97 -5.73 -5.96 40.76
C THR A 97 -4.67 -6.80 41.49
N LYS A 98 -3.38 -6.51 41.28
CA LYS A 98 -2.29 -7.19 42.01
C LYS A 98 -2.35 -6.86 43.50
N THR A 99 -2.58 -5.59 43.85
CA THR A 99 -2.71 -5.16 45.24
C THR A 99 -3.92 -5.81 45.92
N LEU A 100 -5.07 -5.89 45.24
CA LEU A 100 -6.25 -6.57 45.77
C LEU A 100 -5.97 -8.05 46.08
N LYS A 101 -5.35 -8.77 45.16
CA LYS A 101 -4.92 -10.16 45.37
C LYS A 101 -3.95 -10.33 46.54
N GLN A 102 -3.06 -9.37 46.75
CA GLN A 102 -2.15 -9.37 47.90
C GLN A 102 -2.91 -9.21 49.23
N ILE A 103 -3.96 -8.37 49.25
CA ILE A 103 -4.83 -8.21 50.43
C ILE A 103 -5.61 -9.50 50.69
N GLU A 104 -6.18 -10.12 49.66
CA GLU A 104 -6.93 -11.38 49.77
C GLU A 104 -6.05 -12.53 50.30
N THR A 105 -4.86 -12.72 49.73
CA THR A 105 -3.91 -13.75 50.19
C THR A 105 -3.41 -13.48 51.61
N ALA A 106 -3.21 -12.21 52.00
CA ALA A 106 -2.85 -11.86 53.37
C ALA A 106 -4.01 -12.10 54.36
N ARG A 107 -5.26 -11.88 53.91
CA ARG A 107 -6.47 -12.20 54.68
C ARG A 107 -6.58 -13.70 54.91
N GLU A 108 -6.39 -14.51 53.88
CA GLU A 108 -6.41 -15.98 53.98
C GLU A 108 -5.35 -16.52 54.93
N LYS A 109 -4.09 -16.06 54.80
CA LYS A 109 -3.00 -16.48 55.70
C LYS A 109 -3.23 -16.13 57.17
N ASN A 110 -4.04 -15.11 57.46
CA ASN A 110 -4.37 -14.71 58.82
C ASN A 110 -5.66 -15.37 59.36
N LYS A 111 -6.47 -16.04 58.53
CA LYS A 111 -7.64 -16.80 59.01
C LYS A 111 -7.25 -17.90 59.99
N ASP A 112 -6.08 -18.52 59.78
CA ASP A 112 -5.59 -19.64 60.60
C ASP A 112 -4.83 -19.16 61.86
N ARG A 113 -4.52 -17.87 61.97
CA ARG A 113 -3.83 -17.26 63.11
C ARG A 113 -4.84 -16.59 64.02
N THR A 114 -5.39 -17.34 64.97
CA THR A 114 -6.40 -16.87 65.94
C THR A 114 -5.89 -15.84 66.95
N THR A 115 -4.57 -15.63 67.04
CA THR A 115 -3.95 -14.72 68.00
C THR A 115 -3.46 -13.44 67.32
N SER A 116 -4.22 -12.35 67.48
CA SER A 116 -3.88 -10.95 67.15
C SER A 116 -3.59 -10.65 65.67
N ILE A 117 -4.54 -9.96 65.00
CA ILE A 117 -4.36 -9.40 63.67
C ILE A 117 -3.22 -8.37 63.69
N GLU A 118 -2.19 -8.55 62.86
CA GLU A 118 -1.13 -7.55 62.70
C GLU A 118 -1.74 -6.20 62.27
N PRO A 119 -1.36 -5.07 62.90
CA PRO A 119 -1.92 -3.75 62.59
C PRO A 119 -1.73 -3.35 61.12
N GLU A 120 -0.68 -3.85 60.46
CA GLU A 120 -0.45 -3.64 59.03
C GLU A 120 -1.51 -4.31 58.15
N LEU A 121 -1.99 -5.50 58.52
CA LEU A 121 -3.08 -6.18 57.81
C LEU A 121 -4.39 -5.41 57.95
N SER A 122 -4.69 -4.93 59.16
CA SER A 122 -5.88 -4.13 59.43
C SER A 122 -5.92 -2.87 58.55
N ALA A 123 -4.79 -2.16 58.45
CA ALA A 123 -4.66 -0.99 57.58
C ALA A 123 -4.82 -1.33 56.08
N LYS A 124 -4.34 -2.50 55.63
CA LYS A 124 -4.52 -2.97 54.25
C LYS A 124 -5.97 -3.34 53.95
N LEU A 125 -6.65 -4.01 54.88
CA LEU A 125 -8.07 -4.35 54.77
C LEU A 125 -8.94 -3.09 54.73
N ALA A 126 -8.62 -2.07 55.53
CA ALA A 126 -9.33 -0.79 55.50
C ALA A 126 -9.25 -0.08 54.13
N ARG A 127 -8.19 -0.31 53.34
CA ARG A 127 -8.03 0.23 51.97
C ARG A 127 -8.70 -0.59 50.88
N GLN A 128 -9.17 -1.80 51.16
CA GLN A 128 -9.80 -2.68 50.18
C GLN A 128 -10.96 -2.02 49.41
N PRO A 129 -11.98 -1.41 50.05
CA PRO A 129 -13.11 -0.83 49.32
C PRO A 129 -12.68 0.32 48.40
N GLN A 130 -11.65 1.09 48.80
CA GLN A 130 -11.09 2.14 47.96
C GLN A 130 -10.41 1.55 46.70
N ILE A 131 -9.64 0.47 46.85
CA ILE A 131 -8.99 -0.21 45.71
C ILE A 131 -10.03 -0.80 44.76
N GLU A 132 -11.09 -1.42 45.30
CA GLU A 132 -12.20 -1.96 44.50
C GLU A 132 -12.91 -0.86 43.71
N HIS A 133 -13.19 0.28 44.35
CA HIS A 133 -13.77 1.44 43.68
C HIS A 133 -12.86 1.99 42.58
N GLU A 134 -11.55 2.11 42.83
CA GLU A 134 -10.59 2.53 41.79
C GLU A 134 -10.50 1.55 40.62
N ILE A 135 -10.63 0.24 40.86
CA ILE A 135 -10.71 -0.78 39.81
C ILE A 135 -11.96 -0.54 38.95
N GLN A 136 -13.11 -0.28 39.58
CA GLN A 136 -14.36 0.01 38.86
C GLN A 136 -14.22 1.27 37.99
N ILE A 137 -13.69 2.36 38.53
CA ILE A 137 -13.42 3.60 37.76
C ILE A 137 -12.49 3.31 36.58
N THR A 138 -11.40 2.57 36.80
CA THR A 138 -10.41 2.28 35.75
C THR A 138 -11.01 1.41 34.65
N ARG A 139 -11.88 0.46 35.00
CA ARG A 139 -12.63 -0.35 34.01
C ARG A 139 -13.61 0.50 33.21
N ALA A 140 -14.32 1.42 33.85
CA ALA A 140 -15.21 2.34 33.15
C ALA A 140 -14.44 3.22 32.16
N ALA A 141 -13.26 3.75 32.55
CA ALA A 141 -12.40 4.52 31.67
C ALA A 141 -11.90 3.72 30.46
N LEU A 142 -11.54 2.45 30.64
CA LEU A 142 -11.16 1.57 29.51
C LEU A 142 -12.30 1.38 28.51
N ARG A 143 -13.53 1.16 28.99
CA ARG A 143 -14.72 1.04 28.13
C ARG A 143 -14.93 2.28 27.28
N ILE A 144 -14.83 3.47 27.88
CA ILE A 144 -14.96 4.74 27.16
C ILE A 144 -13.93 4.86 26.02
N VAL A 145 -12.68 4.46 26.27
CA VAL A 145 -11.62 4.51 25.24
C VAL A 145 -11.87 3.47 24.13
N GLU A 146 -12.34 2.28 24.48
CA GLU A 146 -12.70 1.22 23.52
C GLU A 146 -13.89 1.65 22.64
N ASP A 147 -14.97 2.16 23.25
CA ASP A 147 -16.15 2.66 22.55
C ASP A 147 -15.78 3.81 21.59
N ALA A 148 -14.94 4.76 22.04
CA ALA A 148 -14.47 5.86 21.21
C ALA A 148 -13.61 5.39 20.02
N ARG A 149 -12.85 4.30 20.20
CA ARG A 149 -12.04 3.69 19.14
C ARG A 149 -12.93 2.95 18.14
N GLU A 150 -13.90 2.17 18.62
CA GLU A 150 -14.87 1.48 17.78
C GLU A 150 -15.69 2.48 16.95
N ALA A 151 -16.21 3.54 17.58
CA ALA A 151 -16.94 4.61 16.90
C ALA A 151 -16.13 5.19 15.74
N ARG A 152 -14.82 5.47 15.93
CA ARG A 152 -13.97 5.98 14.86
C ARG A 152 -13.67 4.95 13.78
N HIS A 153 -13.51 3.67 14.11
CA HIS A 153 -13.40 2.63 13.11
C HIS A 153 -14.66 2.50 12.27
N VAL A 154 -15.85 2.59 12.89
CA VAL A 154 -17.14 2.60 12.19
C VAL A 154 -17.23 3.83 11.28
N SER A 155 -16.91 5.03 11.77
CA SER A 155 -16.89 6.25 10.95
C SER A 155 -15.93 6.16 9.77
N ARG A 156 -14.70 5.66 9.97
CA ARG A 156 -13.73 5.45 8.87
C ARG A 156 -14.24 4.45 7.84
N ARG A 157 -14.87 3.35 8.26
CA ARG A 157 -15.50 2.37 7.35
C ARG A 157 -16.65 3.00 6.56
N ALA A 158 -17.48 3.82 7.21
CA ALA A 158 -18.57 4.52 6.55
C ALA A 158 -18.05 5.51 5.49
N VAL A 159 -17.06 6.34 5.83
CA VAL A 159 -16.43 7.28 4.88
C VAL A 159 -15.79 6.51 3.71
N SER A 160 -15.04 5.45 4.00
CA SER A 160 -14.42 4.62 2.96
C SER A 160 -15.47 3.99 2.02
N ALA A 161 -16.59 3.51 2.56
CA ALA A 161 -17.69 2.97 1.78
C ALA A 161 -18.35 4.03 0.89
N LEU A 162 -18.53 5.26 1.38
CA LEU A 162 -19.04 6.38 0.58
C LEU A 162 -18.09 6.74 -0.56
N ILE A 163 -16.78 6.82 -0.30
CA ILE A 163 -15.77 7.06 -1.34
C ILE A 163 -15.79 5.93 -2.38
N ALA A 164 -15.86 4.67 -1.94
CA ALA A 164 -15.94 3.53 -2.86
C ALA A 164 -17.20 3.59 -3.74
N LYS A 165 -18.36 3.95 -3.16
CA LYS A 165 -19.61 4.13 -3.89
C LYS A 165 -19.53 5.28 -4.90
N ALA A 166 -18.91 6.41 -4.52
CA ALA A 166 -18.68 7.54 -5.42
C ALA A 166 -17.81 7.13 -6.63
N ARG A 167 -16.70 6.43 -6.38
CA ARG A 167 -15.82 5.89 -7.44
C ARG A 167 -16.54 4.90 -8.36
N GLN A 168 -17.40 4.04 -7.81
CA GLN A 168 -18.22 3.12 -8.62
C GLN A 168 -19.20 3.89 -9.52
N ALA A 169 -19.88 4.91 -8.99
CA ALA A 169 -20.78 5.75 -9.76
C ALA A 169 -20.04 6.53 -10.87
N GLU A 170 -18.82 6.98 -10.61
CA GLU A 170 -17.95 7.59 -11.62
C GLU A 170 -17.54 6.59 -12.72
N ALA A 171 -17.10 5.39 -12.35
CA ALA A 171 -16.76 4.35 -13.31
C ALA A 171 -17.96 3.97 -14.20
N GLN A 172 -19.16 3.86 -13.62
CA GLN A 172 -20.39 3.60 -14.38
C GLN A 172 -20.71 4.70 -15.40
N LEU A 173 -20.45 5.96 -15.07
CA LEU A 173 -20.64 7.06 -16.01
C LEU A 173 -19.62 7.01 -17.15
N LEU A 174 -18.36 6.66 -16.88
CA LEU A 174 -17.36 6.48 -17.94
C LEU A 174 -17.78 5.35 -18.90
N LEU A 175 -18.37 4.28 -18.38
CA LEU A 175 -18.92 3.17 -19.18
C LEU A 175 -20.20 3.55 -19.95
N SER A 176 -20.88 4.64 -19.58
CA SER A 176 -22.10 5.07 -20.25
C SER A 176 -21.87 5.73 -21.62
N VAL A 177 -20.62 6.13 -21.89
CA VAL A 177 -20.22 6.70 -23.19
C VAL A 177 -20.27 5.60 -24.25
N LYS A 178 -21.12 5.78 -25.27
CA LYS A 178 -21.33 4.77 -26.32
C LYS A 178 -20.63 5.18 -27.61
N PHE A 179 -19.75 4.34 -28.13
CA PHE A 179 -19.16 4.44 -29.46
C PHE A 179 -18.76 3.05 -29.96
N ASP A 180 -18.49 2.89 -31.26
CA ASP A 180 -18.05 1.61 -31.82
C ASP A 180 -16.66 1.24 -31.28
N GLU A 181 -16.54 0.05 -30.69
CA GLU A 181 -15.30 -0.49 -30.09
C GLU A 181 -14.12 -0.51 -31.07
N LYS A 182 -14.38 -0.53 -32.38
CA LYS A 182 -13.35 -0.42 -33.42
C LYS A 182 -12.56 0.89 -33.38
N PHE A 183 -13.12 1.92 -32.75
CA PHE A 183 -12.45 3.21 -32.53
C PHE A 183 -11.92 3.36 -31.11
N ALA A 184 -11.99 2.32 -30.27
CA ALA A 184 -11.43 2.32 -28.92
C ALA A 184 -9.93 2.02 -28.95
N CYS A 185 -9.16 2.78 -28.19
CA CYS A 185 -7.74 2.48 -27.99
C CYS A 185 -7.61 1.29 -27.03
N PRO A 186 -6.88 0.23 -27.37
CA PRO A 186 -6.72 -0.92 -26.48
C PRO A 186 -6.02 -0.63 -25.15
N ILE A 187 -5.34 0.52 -25.03
CA ILE A 187 -4.57 0.90 -23.83
C ILE A 187 -5.40 1.76 -22.87
N CYS A 188 -6.02 2.84 -23.37
CA CYS A 188 -6.82 3.73 -22.53
C CYS A 188 -8.32 3.47 -22.61
N THR A 189 -8.78 2.56 -23.47
CA THR A 189 -10.20 2.22 -23.73
C THR A 189 -11.09 3.38 -24.19
N GLU A 190 -10.52 4.58 -24.38
CA GLU A 190 -11.19 5.75 -24.94
C GLU A 190 -11.12 5.79 -26.48
N VAL A 191 -11.89 6.69 -27.09
CA VAL A 191 -11.84 6.99 -28.53
C VAL A 191 -10.41 7.35 -28.95
N ILE A 192 -9.84 6.67 -29.94
CA ILE A 192 -8.44 6.86 -30.35
C ILE A 192 -8.16 8.31 -30.75
N GLU A 193 -7.18 8.95 -30.08
CA GLU A 193 -6.69 10.29 -30.38
C GLU A 193 -5.33 10.22 -31.08
N ALA A 194 -5.19 10.94 -32.20
CA ALA A 194 -4.01 10.88 -33.06
C ALA A 194 -3.61 9.44 -33.38
N ALA A 195 -4.55 8.68 -33.97
CA ALA A 195 -4.41 7.26 -34.25
C ALA A 195 -3.10 6.92 -34.97
N VAL A 196 -2.32 6.02 -34.38
CA VAL A 196 -1.07 5.49 -34.94
C VAL A 196 -1.12 3.97 -34.99
N PHE A 197 -0.43 3.37 -35.96
CA PHE A 197 -0.21 1.93 -36.07
C PHE A 197 1.23 1.63 -36.47
N VAL A 198 1.68 0.39 -36.30
CA VAL A 198 3.08 -0.03 -36.53
C VAL A 198 3.13 -1.05 -37.67
N PRO A 199 3.15 -0.63 -38.94
CA PRO A 199 2.92 -1.48 -40.11
C PRO A 199 3.86 -2.69 -40.22
N ARG A 200 5.12 -2.57 -39.79
CA ARG A 200 6.08 -3.68 -39.86
C ARG A 200 5.83 -4.77 -38.81
N ALA A 201 5.18 -4.42 -37.69
CA ALA A 201 4.97 -5.32 -36.57
C ALA A 201 3.53 -5.87 -36.52
N CYS A 202 2.54 -4.98 -36.56
CA CYS A 202 1.13 -5.32 -36.51
C CYS A 202 0.21 -4.15 -36.91
N ASP A 203 -1.00 -4.46 -37.39
CA ASP A 203 -2.00 -3.47 -37.81
C ASP A 203 -2.91 -2.96 -36.67
N HIS A 204 -2.50 -3.12 -35.42
CA HIS A 204 -3.25 -2.59 -34.27
C HIS A 204 -3.07 -1.08 -34.14
N ALA A 205 -4.18 -0.36 -33.92
CA ALA A 205 -4.18 1.09 -33.76
C ALA A 205 -4.23 1.51 -32.28
N PHE A 206 -3.48 2.54 -31.93
CA PHE A 206 -3.40 3.09 -30.57
C PHE A 206 -3.48 4.62 -30.60
N CYS A 207 -3.79 5.23 -29.45
CA CYS A 207 -3.50 6.65 -29.26
C CYS A 207 -1.99 6.86 -29.29
N ARG A 208 -1.54 7.96 -29.89
CA ARG A 208 -0.11 8.28 -29.93
C ARG A 208 0.52 8.36 -28.53
N SER A 209 -0.11 9.06 -27.59
CA SER A 209 0.38 9.13 -26.20
C SER A 209 0.47 7.76 -25.55
N CYS A 210 -0.57 6.94 -25.70
CA CYS A 210 -0.62 5.62 -25.07
C CYS A 210 0.50 4.72 -25.58
N LEU A 211 0.81 4.77 -26.88
CA LEU A 211 1.93 4.03 -27.45
C LEU A 211 3.28 4.57 -26.96
N GLU A 212 3.47 5.89 -26.94
CA GLU A 212 4.69 6.53 -26.41
C GLU A 212 4.92 6.16 -24.93
N ASP A 213 3.88 6.24 -24.09
CA ASP A 213 3.95 5.90 -22.67
C ASP A 213 4.18 4.40 -22.43
N HIS A 214 3.55 3.53 -23.24
CA HIS A 214 3.75 2.07 -23.15
C HIS A 214 5.20 1.70 -23.44
N VAL A 215 5.76 2.28 -24.50
CA VAL A 215 7.13 1.99 -24.89
C VAL A 215 8.13 2.63 -23.93
N ALA A 216 7.86 3.84 -23.41
CA ALA A 216 8.71 4.47 -22.40
C ALA A 216 8.82 3.66 -21.09
N LYS A 217 7.84 2.81 -20.78
CA LYS A 217 7.87 1.89 -19.64
C LYS A 217 8.72 0.64 -19.89
N ALA A 218 9.03 0.31 -21.14
CA ALA A 218 9.83 -0.86 -21.46
C ALA A 218 11.31 -0.59 -21.15
N LEU A 219 11.91 -1.46 -20.34
CA LEU A 219 13.31 -1.34 -19.93
C LEU A 219 14.28 -1.76 -21.05
N LYS A 220 13.85 -2.68 -21.92
CA LYS A 220 14.64 -3.22 -23.03
C LYS A 220 13.84 -3.16 -24.32
N GLN A 221 14.54 -3.14 -25.44
CA GLN A 221 13.92 -3.21 -26.78
C GLN A 221 13.07 -4.48 -26.96
N LEU A 222 13.50 -5.61 -26.38
CA LEU A 222 12.77 -6.87 -26.42
C LEU A 222 11.45 -6.84 -25.63
N ASP A 223 11.35 -5.95 -24.63
CA ASP A 223 10.15 -5.80 -23.82
C ASP A 223 9.10 -4.89 -24.50
N CYS A 224 9.46 -4.27 -25.63
CA CYS A 224 8.59 -3.40 -26.42
C CYS A 224 7.64 -4.22 -27.28
N LEU A 225 6.69 -4.88 -26.64
CA LEU A 225 5.71 -5.74 -27.30
C LEU A 225 4.36 -5.02 -27.50
N CYS A 226 3.66 -5.35 -28.57
CA CYS A 226 2.31 -4.89 -28.82
C CYS A 226 1.37 -5.36 -27.70
N PRO A 227 0.57 -4.49 -27.06
CA PRO A 227 -0.35 -4.89 -25.99
C PRO A 227 -1.39 -5.95 -26.41
N LEU A 228 -1.74 -5.99 -27.71
CA LEU A 228 -2.76 -6.92 -28.23
C LEU A 228 -2.18 -8.26 -28.68
N CYS A 229 -1.24 -8.27 -29.63
CA CYS A 229 -0.72 -9.51 -30.21
C CYS A 229 0.66 -9.92 -29.68
N ARG A 230 1.25 -9.13 -28.77
CA ARG A 230 2.59 -9.36 -28.20
C ARG A 230 3.73 -9.46 -29.24
N LYS A 231 3.51 -9.03 -30.49
CA LYS A 231 4.58 -8.91 -31.48
C LYS A 231 5.53 -7.77 -31.11
N PRO A 232 6.85 -7.89 -31.38
CA PRO A 232 7.81 -6.83 -31.10
C PRO A 232 7.49 -5.59 -31.94
N LEU A 233 7.42 -4.42 -31.29
CA LEU A 233 7.13 -3.14 -31.94
C LEU A 233 8.39 -2.46 -32.48
N CYS A 234 9.53 -2.75 -31.88
CA CYS A 234 10.83 -2.24 -32.32
C CYS A 234 11.36 -3.08 -33.49
N ASP A 235 11.88 -2.41 -34.52
CA ASP A 235 12.62 -3.08 -35.57
C ASP A 235 13.97 -3.58 -35.01
N PRO A 236 14.32 -4.87 -35.17
CA PRO A 236 15.57 -5.42 -34.63
C PRO A 236 16.82 -4.75 -35.19
N SER A 237 16.75 -4.17 -36.40
CA SER A 237 17.89 -3.53 -37.05
C SER A 237 18.14 -2.10 -36.56
N SER A 238 17.07 -1.32 -36.39
CA SER A 238 17.17 0.10 -36.03
C SER A 238 16.97 0.36 -34.54
N GLY A 239 16.36 -0.58 -33.81
CA GLY A 239 15.92 -0.39 -32.43
C GLY A 239 14.84 0.69 -32.28
N ARG A 240 14.28 1.20 -33.39
CA ARG A 240 13.28 2.27 -33.42
C ARG A 240 11.90 1.72 -33.74
N ILE A 241 10.87 2.47 -33.33
CA ILE A 241 9.48 2.18 -33.66
C ILE A 241 9.05 3.07 -34.80
N GLU A 242 8.72 2.44 -35.93
CA GLU A 242 8.15 3.10 -37.11
C GLU A 242 6.63 3.20 -36.97
N ALA A 243 6.15 4.17 -36.17
CA ALA A 243 4.72 4.47 -36.07
C ALA A 243 4.26 5.33 -37.24
N LYS A 244 3.21 4.93 -37.94
CA LYS A 244 2.56 5.72 -39.01
C LYS A 244 1.16 6.17 -38.59
N PRO A 245 0.66 7.33 -39.08
CA PRO A 245 -0.73 7.72 -38.87
C PRO A 245 -1.68 6.66 -39.43
N ALA A 246 -2.64 6.21 -38.61
CA ALA A 246 -3.58 5.17 -39.04
C ALA A 246 -4.60 5.72 -40.05
N PRO A 247 -4.97 4.93 -41.08
CA PRO A 247 -6.01 5.33 -42.05
C PRO A 247 -7.40 5.51 -41.39
N ALA A 248 -7.57 4.98 -40.18
CA ALA A 248 -8.78 5.15 -39.35
C ALA A 248 -9.14 6.62 -39.10
N ARG A 249 -8.23 7.58 -39.27
CA ARG A 249 -8.51 9.01 -39.05
C ARG A 249 -9.71 9.52 -39.84
N TRP A 250 -9.86 9.08 -41.09
CA TRP A 250 -11.02 9.48 -41.92
C TRP A 250 -12.33 8.86 -41.40
N ARG A 251 -12.29 7.59 -40.97
CA ARG A 251 -13.46 6.89 -40.40
C ARG A 251 -13.90 7.51 -39.07
N ILE A 252 -12.95 7.86 -38.20
CA ILE A 252 -13.22 8.55 -36.91
C ILE A 252 -13.92 9.90 -37.14
N LYS A 253 -13.58 10.62 -38.20
CA LYS A 253 -14.21 11.92 -38.50
C LYS A 253 -15.72 11.82 -38.77
N HIS A 254 -16.16 10.71 -39.36
CA HIS A 254 -17.55 10.50 -39.78
C HIS A 254 -18.36 9.64 -38.82
N ALA A 255 -17.70 8.86 -37.97
CA ALA A 255 -18.36 8.14 -36.90
C ALA A 255 -18.85 9.10 -35.81
N SER A 256 -19.96 8.75 -35.18
CA SER A 256 -20.53 9.43 -34.01
C SER A 256 -20.47 8.54 -32.78
N GLY A 257 -20.58 9.17 -31.61
CA GLY A 257 -20.78 8.50 -30.33
C GLY A 257 -21.65 9.37 -29.42
N ARG A 258 -22.20 8.74 -28.38
CA ARG A 258 -23.09 9.36 -27.42
C ARG A 258 -22.35 9.64 -26.12
N CYS A 259 -22.40 10.89 -25.67
CA CYS A 259 -21.87 11.32 -24.38
C CYS A 259 -22.78 10.88 -23.21
N HIS A 260 -22.26 10.86 -21.98
CA HIS A 260 -23.04 10.63 -20.76
C HIS A 260 -24.15 11.67 -20.54
N CYS A 261 -24.06 12.85 -21.14
CA CYS A 261 -25.13 13.86 -21.12
C CYS A 261 -26.27 13.58 -22.12
N GLY A 262 -26.15 12.53 -22.94
CA GLY A 262 -27.11 12.16 -23.98
C GLY A 262 -26.86 12.83 -25.33
N LEU A 263 -25.91 13.76 -25.44
CA LEU A 263 -25.57 14.41 -26.70
C LEU A 263 -24.82 13.47 -27.65
N ASP A 264 -25.33 13.33 -28.88
CA ASP A 264 -24.67 12.59 -29.96
C ASP A 264 -23.71 13.53 -30.71
N LEU A 265 -22.43 13.18 -30.74
CA LEU A 265 -21.37 13.99 -31.33
C LEU A 265 -20.49 13.16 -32.27
N PRO A 266 -19.89 13.78 -33.30
CA PRO A 266 -18.82 13.14 -34.06
C PRO A 266 -17.66 12.74 -33.13
N LEU A 267 -17.04 11.57 -33.36
CA LEU A 267 -15.99 11.05 -32.47
C LEU A 267 -14.80 12.00 -32.32
N TYR A 268 -14.49 12.79 -33.35
CA TYR A 268 -13.41 13.78 -33.29
C TYR A 268 -13.68 14.94 -32.31
N ARG A 269 -14.96 15.22 -31.98
CA ARG A 269 -15.37 16.22 -30.95
C ARG A 269 -15.75 15.58 -29.64
N LEU A 270 -16.13 14.30 -29.64
CA LEU A 270 -16.62 13.60 -28.45
C LEU A 270 -15.62 13.68 -27.30
N ARG A 271 -14.31 13.49 -27.55
CA ARG A 271 -13.28 13.61 -26.50
C ARG A 271 -13.17 14.99 -25.88
N ASP A 272 -13.16 16.04 -26.69
CA ASP A 272 -13.07 17.42 -26.19
C ASP A 272 -14.35 17.82 -25.45
N HIS A 273 -15.48 17.29 -25.88
CA HIS A 273 -16.73 17.41 -25.15
C HIS A 273 -16.68 16.66 -23.81
N LEU A 274 -16.23 15.40 -23.75
CA LEU A 274 -16.10 14.65 -22.49
C LEU A 274 -15.25 15.40 -21.44
N ARG A 275 -14.18 16.08 -21.89
CA ARG A 275 -13.31 16.93 -21.05
C ARG A 275 -13.94 18.24 -20.56
N SER A 276 -15.08 18.65 -21.12
CA SER A 276 -15.79 19.88 -20.74
C SER A 276 -17.24 19.64 -20.32
N CYS A 277 -17.72 18.40 -20.42
CA CYS A 277 -19.12 18.07 -20.23
C CYS A 277 -19.41 17.67 -18.77
N GLY A 278 -20.06 18.59 -18.06
CA GLY A 278 -20.60 18.37 -16.73
C GLY A 278 -19.54 18.43 -15.62
N PRO A 279 -19.97 18.22 -14.37
CA PRO A 279 -19.10 18.34 -13.19
C PRO A 279 -17.96 17.32 -13.17
N LYS A 280 -18.03 16.27 -14.01
CA LYS A 280 -17.05 15.18 -14.09
C LYS A 280 -16.04 15.34 -15.23
N ALA A 281 -15.97 16.53 -15.81
CA ALA A 281 -14.93 16.91 -16.77
C ALA A 281 -13.50 16.59 -16.28
N SER A 282 -13.27 16.68 -14.95
CA SER A 282 -12.01 16.37 -14.28
C SER A 282 -11.55 14.91 -14.43
N LEU A 283 -12.46 13.96 -14.69
CA LEU A 283 -12.10 12.55 -14.87
C LEU A 283 -11.34 12.30 -16.18
N PHE A 284 -11.50 13.19 -17.16
CA PHE A 284 -10.82 13.05 -18.45
C PHE A 284 -9.57 13.92 -18.46
N PRO A 285 -8.36 13.33 -18.56
CA PRO A 285 -7.13 14.09 -18.50
C PRO A 285 -7.06 15.12 -19.64
N PRO A 286 -6.48 16.30 -19.38
CA PRO A 286 -6.34 17.34 -20.38
C PRO A 286 -5.53 16.84 -21.58
N ARG A 287 -5.85 17.38 -22.75
CA ARG A 287 -5.20 17.02 -24.00
C ARG A 287 -3.70 17.25 -23.92
N ARG A 288 -2.90 16.19 -24.11
CA ARG A 288 -1.47 16.37 -24.38
C ARG A 288 -1.32 17.02 -25.77
N LYS A 289 -0.67 18.18 -25.83
CA LYS A 289 -0.31 18.80 -27.11
C LYS A 289 0.79 17.97 -27.76
N PHE A 290 0.42 17.14 -28.72
CA PHE A 290 1.39 16.39 -29.52
C PHE A 290 2.05 17.35 -30.52
N GLY A 291 3.39 17.44 -30.49
CA GLY A 291 4.15 18.06 -31.59
C GLY A 291 4.03 17.22 -32.87
N HIS A 292 4.61 17.71 -33.97
CA HIS A 292 4.60 16.98 -35.24
C HIS A 292 5.36 15.64 -35.17
N GLU A 293 6.37 15.54 -34.29
CA GLU A 293 7.29 14.40 -34.23
C GLU A 293 6.94 13.39 -33.14
N PHE A 294 6.74 12.14 -33.52
CA PHE A 294 6.58 11.01 -32.58
C PHE A 294 7.81 10.91 -31.69
N ARG A 295 7.63 10.97 -30.35
CA ARG A 295 8.75 10.90 -29.42
C ARG A 295 9.21 9.45 -29.32
N GLN A 296 10.28 9.11 -30.03
CA GLN A 296 10.89 7.79 -29.92
C GLN A 296 11.61 7.65 -28.57
N PRO A 297 11.38 6.56 -27.82
CA PRO A 297 12.19 6.27 -26.66
C PRO A 297 13.61 5.96 -27.11
N ILE A 298 14.57 6.59 -26.44
CA ILE A 298 15.98 6.29 -26.61
C ILE A 298 16.27 5.11 -25.70
N PHE A 299 16.22 3.90 -26.26
CA PHE A 299 16.84 2.77 -25.58
C PHE A 299 18.33 3.05 -25.58
N ALA A 300 18.90 3.30 -24.39
CA ALA A 300 20.34 3.27 -24.25
C ALA A 300 20.77 1.92 -24.81
N ALA A 301 21.49 1.92 -25.94
CA ALA A 301 22.12 0.71 -26.42
C ALA A 301 22.88 0.15 -25.20
N PRO A 302 22.74 -1.14 -24.86
CA PRO A 302 23.62 -1.73 -23.87
C PRO A 302 25.00 -1.35 -24.37
N SER A 303 25.70 -0.48 -23.63
CA SER A 303 27.06 -0.14 -23.96
C SER A 303 27.74 -1.48 -23.93
N LEU A 304 28.00 -2.04 -25.12
CA LEU A 304 28.80 -3.24 -25.28
C LEU A 304 30.10 -2.81 -24.66
N GLY A 305 30.26 -3.17 -23.39
CA GLY A 305 31.35 -2.71 -22.56
C GLY A 305 32.58 -3.14 -23.33
N SER A 306 33.26 -2.17 -23.90
CA SER A 306 34.54 -2.40 -24.54
C SER A 306 35.36 -3.13 -23.46
N PRO A 307 35.72 -4.41 -23.65
CA PRO A 307 36.43 -5.16 -22.63
C PRO A 307 37.86 -4.64 -22.62
N GLY A 308 38.10 -3.54 -21.91
CA GLY A 308 39.35 -2.81 -22.05
C GLY A 308 39.45 -1.58 -21.17
N SER A 309 39.67 -1.82 -19.87
CA SER A 309 40.65 -1.13 -19.01
C SER A 309 40.14 -1.09 -17.57
N GLY A 310 40.74 -1.94 -16.74
CA GLY A 310 40.63 -1.83 -15.29
C GLY A 310 41.19 -0.49 -14.85
N SER A 311 40.34 0.38 -14.35
CA SER A 311 40.74 1.42 -13.40
C SER A 311 39.65 1.59 -12.37
N SER A 312 39.84 0.81 -11.31
CA SER A 312 39.23 1.01 -10.00
C SER A 312 39.44 2.45 -9.55
N ARG A 313 38.40 3.28 -9.63
CA ARG A 313 38.30 4.50 -8.83
C ARG A 313 36.91 4.60 -8.22
N ASN A 314 36.88 4.36 -6.92
CA ASN A 314 35.82 4.74 -6.01
C ASN A 314 35.50 6.23 -6.21
N ASN A 315 34.44 6.53 -6.93
CA ASN A 315 33.91 7.88 -7.01
C ASN A 315 32.42 7.84 -6.63
N ARG A 316 32.14 7.91 -5.32
CA ARG A 316 30.81 8.25 -4.78
C ARG A 316 30.58 9.75 -4.99
N GLY A 317 30.61 10.17 -6.25
CA GLY A 317 30.16 11.48 -6.67
C GLY A 317 28.65 11.48 -6.64
N SER A 318 28.08 12.26 -5.73
CA SER A 318 26.67 12.64 -5.65
C SER A 318 26.22 13.26 -6.97
N LEU A 319 25.85 12.43 -7.94
CA LEU A 319 25.27 12.87 -9.21
C LEU A 319 23.81 13.24 -8.98
N ASN A 320 23.60 14.55 -8.86
CA ASN A 320 22.59 15.31 -9.57
C ASN A 320 21.14 14.81 -9.42
N SER A 321 20.41 15.52 -8.55
CA SER A 321 19.01 15.84 -8.76
C SER A 321 18.81 16.34 -10.19
N THR A 322 18.23 15.50 -11.04
CA THR A 322 17.92 15.85 -12.43
C THR A 322 16.84 16.95 -12.46
N PRO A 323 16.90 17.90 -13.42
CA PRO A 323 15.87 18.92 -13.61
C PRO A 323 14.45 18.34 -13.74
N PHE A 324 14.34 17.08 -14.17
CA PHE A 324 13.10 16.33 -14.25
C PHE A 324 12.49 16.03 -12.87
N ARG A 325 13.30 15.64 -11.89
CA ARG A 325 12.84 15.38 -10.52
C ARG A 325 12.36 16.67 -9.86
N GLN A 326 13.06 17.77 -10.09
CA GLN A 326 12.67 19.09 -9.57
C GLN A 326 11.35 19.56 -10.20
N ARG A 327 11.14 19.34 -11.51
CA ARG A 327 9.86 19.65 -12.17
C ARG A 327 8.71 18.77 -11.69
N GLN A 328 8.93 17.46 -11.48
CA GLN A 328 7.92 16.58 -10.88
C GLN A 328 7.57 16.99 -9.44
N GLU A 329 8.55 17.46 -8.67
CA GLU A 329 8.30 17.92 -7.31
C GLU A 329 7.55 19.25 -7.28
N GLN A 330 7.85 20.16 -8.22
CA GLN A 330 7.11 21.41 -8.37
C GLN A 330 5.67 21.18 -8.83
N GLN A 331 5.44 20.21 -9.72
CA GLN A 331 4.09 19.78 -10.13
C GLN A 331 3.31 19.24 -8.91
N ARG A 332 3.91 18.34 -8.13
CA ARG A 332 3.29 17.82 -6.89
C ARG A 332 2.93 18.93 -5.90
N ARG A 333 3.77 19.95 -5.74
CA ARG A 333 3.45 21.10 -4.89
C ARG A 333 2.26 21.91 -5.39
N GLN A 334 2.10 22.03 -6.71
CA GLN A 334 0.95 22.72 -7.30
C GLN A 334 -0.33 21.90 -7.14
N ASP A 335 -0.26 20.59 -7.35
CA ASP A 335 -1.40 19.69 -7.20
C ASP A 335 -1.88 19.68 -5.72
N ASN A 336 -0.97 19.53 -4.75
CA ASN A 336 -1.31 19.59 -3.32
C ASN A 336 -1.88 20.96 -2.89
N TYR A 337 -1.43 22.07 -3.51
CA TYR A 337 -1.99 23.39 -3.24
C TYR A 337 -3.45 23.49 -3.70
N PHE A 338 -3.77 22.93 -4.87
CA PHE A 338 -5.12 22.95 -5.43
C PHE A 338 -6.07 22.08 -4.61
N GLU A 339 -5.63 20.89 -4.22
CA GLU A 339 -6.40 19.97 -3.38
C GLU A 339 -6.70 20.58 -2.00
N ARG A 340 -5.74 21.29 -1.40
CA ARG A 340 -5.94 22.02 -0.15
C ARG A 340 -6.97 23.15 -0.27
N GLN A 341 -7.01 23.85 -1.41
CA GLN A 341 -8.03 24.89 -1.66
C GLN A 341 -9.43 24.29 -1.80
N GLU A 342 -9.56 23.14 -2.48
CA GLU A 342 -10.82 22.43 -2.61
C GLU A 342 -11.35 21.93 -1.26
N GLN A 343 -10.47 21.40 -0.40
CA GLN A 343 -10.83 21.01 0.96
C GLN A 343 -11.31 22.19 1.81
N LEU A 344 -10.64 23.35 1.73
CA LEU A 344 -11.07 24.56 2.44
C LEU A 344 -12.44 25.06 1.96
N GLN A 345 -12.73 24.95 0.66
CA GLN A 345 -14.05 25.29 0.11
C GLN A 345 -15.14 24.32 0.60
N LEU A 346 -14.87 23.02 0.63
CA LEU A 346 -15.79 22.01 1.19
C LEU A 346 -16.06 22.25 2.67
N GLN A 347 -15.02 22.52 3.46
CA GLN A 347 -15.16 22.81 4.89
C GLN A 347 -15.98 24.08 5.13
N ALA A 348 -15.76 25.13 4.33
CA ALA A 348 -16.55 26.36 4.38
C ALA A 348 -18.02 26.12 4.01
N ALA A 349 -18.31 25.30 3.01
CA ALA A 349 -19.67 24.94 2.62
C ALA A 349 -20.40 24.16 3.72
N ILE A 350 -19.73 23.24 4.40
CA ILE A 350 -20.30 22.50 5.55
C ILE A 350 -20.63 23.48 6.68
N LEU A 351 -19.71 24.37 7.04
CA LEU A 351 -19.94 25.36 8.10
C LEU A 351 -21.08 26.32 7.75
N ALA A 352 -21.19 26.74 6.48
CA ALA A 352 -22.30 27.56 6.01
C ALA A 352 -23.65 26.84 6.14
N SER A 353 -23.71 25.55 5.77
CA SER A 353 -24.94 24.74 5.89
C SER A 353 -25.41 24.57 7.33
N MET A 354 -24.47 24.50 8.29
CA MET A 354 -24.78 24.43 9.72
C MET A 354 -25.25 25.78 10.27
N ALA A 355 -24.76 26.90 9.74
CA ALA A 355 -25.15 28.24 10.19
C ALA A 355 -26.55 28.66 9.74
N GLU A 356 -27.06 28.11 8.63
CA GLU A 356 -28.40 28.41 8.10
C GLU A 356 -29.54 27.69 8.84
N SER A 357 -29.23 26.85 9.86
CA SER A 357 -30.22 25.99 10.53
C SER A 357 -30.42 26.16 12.06
N PRO A 358 -30.68 27.35 12.67
CA PRO A 358 -31.07 27.39 14.08
C PRO A 358 -32.44 28.02 14.42
N SER A 359 -33.25 28.52 13.49
CA SER A 359 -34.40 29.39 13.87
C SER A 359 -35.81 28.78 13.79
N SER A 360 -36.01 27.53 13.36
CA SER A 360 -37.38 26.98 13.16
C SER A 360 -37.83 25.87 14.13
N ILE A 361 -37.05 25.50 15.15
CA ILE A 361 -37.39 24.36 16.05
C ILE A 361 -37.87 24.80 17.45
N LEU A 362 -38.00 26.10 17.73
CA LEU A 362 -38.38 26.60 19.08
C LEU A 362 -39.81 27.16 19.21
N CYS A 363 -40.76 26.79 18.35
CA CYS A 363 -42.10 27.42 18.35
C CYS A 363 -43.31 26.54 18.72
N ASP A 364 -43.18 25.26 19.09
CA ASP A 364 -44.36 24.35 19.21
C ASP A 364 -44.50 23.56 20.53
N VAL A 365 -44.04 24.07 21.68
CA VAL A 365 -44.15 23.33 22.97
C VAL A 365 -45.19 23.89 23.97
N ASP A 366 -45.93 24.96 23.67
CA ASP A 366 -46.80 25.60 24.68
C ASP A 366 -48.33 25.37 24.52
N ALA A 367 -48.79 24.43 23.69
CA ALA A 367 -50.24 24.30 23.41
C ALA A 367 -51.00 23.15 24.12
N SER A 368 -50.42 22.39 25.06
CA SER A 368 -51.10 21.20 25.61
C SER A 368 -51.35 21.15 27.13
N TYR A 369 -51.07 22.21 27.90
CA TYR A 369 -51.42 22.29 29.32
C TYR A 369 -52.54 23.30 29.58
N ASN A 370 -53.78 22.99 29.18
CA ASN A 370 -55.00 23.56 29.76
C ASN A 370 -56.25 22.86 29.21
N CYS A 371 -56.55 21.66 29.71
CA CYS A 371 -57.86 21.03 29.57
C CYS A 371 -58.03 19.97 30.68
N TYR A 372 -58.15 20.42 31.93
CA TYR A 372 -58.87 19.68 32.98
C TYR A 372 -59.51 20.71 33.90
N SER A 373 -60.82 20.89 33.74
CA SER A 373 -61.74 21.53 34.67
C SER A 373 -63.01 20.68 34.70
#